data_AF-A0A3T0RZY9-F1
#
_entry.id   AF-A0A3T0RZY9-F1
#
_cell.length_a   1.000
_cell.length_b   1.000
_cell.length_c   1.000
_cell.angle_alpha   90.00
_cell.angle_beta   90.00
_cell.angle_gamma   90.00
#
_symmetry.space_group_name_H-M   'P 1'
#
loop_
_entity.id
_entity.type
_entity.pdbx_description
1 polymer ?
#
loop_
_entity_poly.entity_id
_entity_poly.type
_entity_poly.pdbx_seq_one_letter_code
_entity_poly.pdbx_strand_id
1 'polypeptide(L)'
;MNKQQLAAKIWQSANAMRSKIEANEYKDYILGFIFYKFLSDSEEQFLLKNQMERKDFAAVLVEDDRDLVTFVQGDLGYFIEYKHLYSTWLASGADFNVGDVRDALSAFERNISPTHKALFGGIFNTLQTGLSNLGRNATEQTKAIRELLKLIRDIPMDGRQGYDVLGFIYEYLISNFAANAGKKAGEFYTPHEVSLLMSRIIAKHLAGRSEIQIYDPTSGSGSLLLNIGQAVAHRLGDPDRIKYYPRRFIGECRRCGRRVGESAPDLAG
;
A
#
# COMPACT_ATOMS: atom_id res chain seq x y z
N MET A 1 -18.47 9.20 11.37
CA MET A 1 -17.91 9.83 10.15
C MET A 1 -17.95 8.78 9.05
N ASN A 2 -18.52 9.08 7.87
CA ASN A 2 -18.56 8.10 6.77
C ASN A 2 -17.23 8.06 6.00
N LYS A 3 -17.01 7.04 5.15
CA LYS A 3 -15.74 6.86 4.41
C LYS A 3 -15.39 8.02 3.48
N GLN A 4 -16.39 8.68 2.90
CA GLN A 4 -16.21 9.85 2.05
C GLN A 4 -15.73 11.07 2.83
N GLN A 5 -16.30 11.34 4.01
CA GLN A 5 -15.88 12.43 4.89
C GLN A 5 -14.46 12.20 5.41
N LEU A 6 -14.10 10.96 5.75
CA LEU A 6 -12.74 10.62 6.16
C LEU A 6 -11.75 10.84 5.01
N ALA A 7 -12.05 10.34 3.82
CA ALA A 7 -11.21 10.54 2.64
C ALA A 7 -11.05 12.04 2.28
N ALA A 8 -12.14 12.81 2.34
CA ALA A 8 -12.11 14.25 2.11
C ALA A 8 -11.31 14.99 3.19
N LYS A 9 -11.43 14.62 4.46
CA LYS A 9 -10.63 15.17 5.57
C LYS A 9 -9.14 14.91 5.34
N ILE A 10 -8.78 13.67 5.02
CA ILE A 10 -7.39 13.29 4.71
C ILE A 10 -6.86 14.11 3.53
N TRP A 11 -7.64 14.25 2.46
CA TRP A 11 -7.28 15.04 1.29
C TRP A 11 -7.14 16.54 1.59
N GLN A 12 -8.04 17.12 2.38
CA GLN A 12 -7.97 18.53 2.78
C GLN A 12 -6.74 18.82 3.63
N SER A 13 -6.45 17.97 4.62
CA SER A 13 -5.25 18.08 5.43
C SER A 13 -3.97 17.86 4.61
N ALA A 14 -3.99 16.90 3.68
CA ALA A 14 -2.91 16.72 2.71
C ALA A 14 -2.66 17.98 1.87
N ASN A 15 -3.71 18.62 1.37
CA ASN A 15 -3.59 19.89 0.62
C ASN A 15 -3.05 21.04 1.47
N ALA A 16 -3.38 21.10 2.76
CA ALA A 16 -2.81 22.11 3.65
C ALA A 16 -1.29 21.90 3.82
N MET A 17 -0.84 20.66 3.95
CA MET A 17 0.59 20.32 4.05
C MET A 17 1.33 20.48 2.70
N ARG A 18 0.63 20.28 1.57
CA ARG A 18 1.14 20.53 0.20
C ARG A 18 1.59 21.97 -0.03
N SER A 19 1.11 22.96 0.72
CA SER A 19 1.63 24.33 0.61
C SER A 19 3.14 24.46 0.88
N LYS A 20 3.75 23.43 1.51
CA LYS A 20 5.16 23.39 1.89
C LYS A 20 5.99 22.38 1.08
N ILE A 21 5.37 21.50 0.29
CA ILE A 21 5.99 20.36 -0.40
C ILE A 21 5.44 20.26 -1.83
N GLU A 22 6.30 19.93 -2.80
CA GLU A 22 5.87 19.73 -4.18
C GLU A 22 4.72 18.70 -4.31
N ALA A 23 3.71 19.08 -5.09
CA ALA A 23 2.43 18.38 -5.23
C ALA A 23 2.54 16.89 -5.56
N ASN A 24 3.45 16.58 -6.48
CA ASN A 24 3.61 15.24 -7.04
C ASN A 24 4.35 14.31 -6.08
N GLU A 25 5.17 14.86 -5.18
CA GLU A 25 5.95 14.08 -4.23
C GLU A 25 5.12 13.67 -3.01
N TYR A 26 4.21 14.53 -2.57
CA TYR A 26 3.38 14.26 -1.40
C TYR A 26 2.53 12.99 -1.53
N LYS A 27 2.11 12.63 -2.76
CA LYS A 27 1.40 11.39 -3.06
C LYS A 27 2.15 10.16 -2.57
N ASP A 28 3.44 10.07 -2.90
CA ASP A 28 4.23 8.88 -2.62
C ASP A 28 4.46 8.73 -1.10
N TYR A 29 4.47 9.85 -0.35
CA TYR A 29 4.59 9.86 1.10
C TYR A 29 3.32 9.37 1.79
N ILE A 30 2.17 9.99 1.50
CA ILE A 30 0.93 9.63 2.18
C ILE A 30 0.52 8.19 1.88
N LEU A 31 0.67 7.73 0.64
CA LEU A 31 0.36 6.34 0.27
C LEU A 31 1.33 5.37 0.93
N GLY A 32 2.63 5.70 0.97
CA GLY A 32 3.64 4.91 1.65
C GLY A 32 3.36 4.73 3.15
N PHE A 33 3.01 5.81 3.86
CA PHE A 33 2.67 5.74 5.28
C PHE A 33 1.34 5.03 5.56
N ILE A 34 0.32 5.20 4.71
CA ILE A 34 -0.92 4.42 4.81
C ILE A 34 -0.62 2.93 4.67
N PHE A 35 0.22 2.56 3.70
CA PHE A 35 0.62 1.18 3.50
C PHE A 35 1.46 0.65 4.67
N TYR A 36 2.41 1.43 5.19
CA TYR A 36 3.17 1.04 6.39
C TYR A 36 2.26 0.81 7.60
N LYS A 37 1.29 1.71 7.83
CA LYS A 37 0.27 1.53 8.87
C LYS A 37 -0.51 0.24 8.67
N PHE A 38 -0.92 -0.07 7.44
CA PHE A 38 -1.61 -1.32 7.13
C PHE A 38 -0.76 -2.55 7.48
N LEU A 39 0.53 -2.55 7.16
CA LEU A 39 1.43 -3.67 7.49
C LEU A 39 1.61 -3.82 9.01
N SER A 40 1.85 -2.71 9.71
CA SER A 40 1.99 -2.69 11.17
C SER A 40 0.72 -3.19 11.85
N ASP A 41 -0.44 -2.66 11.48
CA ASP A 41 -1.72 -3.08 12.06
C ASP A 41 -2.02 -4.56 11.73
N SER A 42 -1.66 -5.02 10.53
CA SER A 42 -1.84 -6.43 10.14
C SER A 42 -1.02 -7.38 11.00
N GLU A 43 0.22 -6.99 11.33
CA GLU A 43 1.08 -7.76 12.23
C GLU A 43 0.51 -7.78 13.65
N GLU A 44 0.13 -6.63 14.21
CA GLU A 44 -0.51 -6.58 15.53
C GLU A 44 -1.76 -7.46 15.59
N GLN A 45 -2.61 -7.42 14.55
CA GLN A 45 -3.81 -8.25 14.47
C GLN A 45 -3.50 -9.73 14.32
N PHE A 46 -2.45 -10.09 13.58
CA PHE A 46 -1.98 -11.47 13.47
C PHE A 46 -1.54 -12.01 14.85
N LEU A 47 -0.76 -11.23 15.60
CA LEU A 47 -0.29 -11.63 16.92
C LEU A 47 -1.45 -11.79 17.91
N LEU A 48 -2.42 -10.87 17.88
CA LEU A 48 -3.63 -10.95 18.73
C LEU A 48 -4.48 -12.20 18.42
N LYS A 49 -4.62 -12.55 17.14
CA LYS A 49 -5.32 -13.79 16.74
C LYS A 49 -4.59 -15.05 17.19
N ASN A 50 -3.27 -14.98 17.32
CA ASN A 50 -2.42 -16.05 17.83
C ASN A 50 -2.23 -15.99 19.36
N GLN A 51 -3.20 -15.39 20.08
CA GLN A 51 -3.29 -15.40 21.55
C GLN A 51 -2.18 -14.63 22.28
N MET A 52 -1.45 -13.74 21.59
CA MET A 52 -0.53 -12.81 22.26
C MET A 52 -1.27 -11.58 22.76
N GLU A 53 -0.89 -11.06 23.92
CA GLU A 53 -1.46 -9.83 24.47
C GLU A 53 -0.61 -8.60 24.13
N ARG A 54 -1.28 -7.46 23.86
CA ARG A 54 -0.59 -6.21 23.51
C ARG A 54 0.45 -5.75 24.54
N LYS A 55 0.25 -6.09 25.82
CA LYS A 55 1.16 -5.73 26.91
C LYS A 55 2.53 -6.42 26.78
N ASP A 56 2.57 -7.57 26.12
CA ASP A 56 3.76 -8.39 25.96
C ASP A 56 4.54 -8.04 24.69
N PHE A 57 3.93 -7.31 23.75
CA PHE A 57 4.53 -6.93 22.46
C PHE A 57 5.90 -6.27 22.62
N ALA A 58 6.06 -5.39 23.60
CA ALA A 58 7.33 -4.71 23.86
C ALA A 58 8.48 -5.66 24.24
N ALA A 59 8.17 -6.79 24.86
CA ALA A 59 9.15 -7.78 25.27
C ALA A 59 9.42 -8.83 24.19
N VAL A 60 8.40 -9.18 23.39
CA VAL A 60 8.48 -10.30 22.45
C VAL A 60 8.81 -9.87 21.02
N LEU A 61 8.34 -8.71 20.55
CA LEU A 61 8.59 -8.26 19.18
C LEU A 61 9.97 -7.60 19.05
N VAL A 62 11.00 -8.44 19.17
CA VAL A 62 12.41 -8.09 19.01
C VAL A 62 13.03 -8.92 17.89
N GLU A 63 13.92 -8.32 17.09
CA GLU A 63 14.56 -9.02 15.95
C GLU A 63 15.44 -10.22 16.39
N ASP A 64 15.90 -10.21 17.64
CA ASP A 64 16.74 -11.25 18.21
C ASP A 64 15.96 -12.54 18.50
N ASP A 65 14.63 -12.47 18.66
CA ASP A 65 13.76 -13.65 18.79
C ASP A 65 13.51 -14.26 17.41
N ARG A 66 14.43 -15.13 16.99
CA ARG A 66 14.41 -15.78 15.67
C ARG A 66 13.19 -16.65 15.45
N ASP A 67 12.65 -17.25 16.51
CA ASP A 67 11.49 -18.14 16.42
C ASP A 67 10.23 -17.32 16.13
N LEU A 68 10.03 -16.22 16.86
CA LEU A 68 8.92 -15.31 16.59
C LEU A 68 9.03 -14.64 15.22
N VAL A 69 10.22 -14.16 14.85
CA VAL A 69 10.46 -13.55 13.53
C VAL A 69 10.07 -14.52 12.41
N THR A 70 10.51 -15.78 12.50
CA THR A 70 10.21 -16.80 11.49
C THR A 70 8.72 -17.13 11.46
N PHE A 71 8.07 -17.19 12.63
CA PHE A 71 6.63 -17.44 12.74
C PHE A 71 5.81 -16.35 12.05
N VAL A 72 6.11 -15.07 12.32
CA VAL A 72 5.41 -13.93 11.70
C VAL A 72 5.69 -13.85 10.20
N GLN A 73 6.96 -14.01 9.80
CA GLN A 73 7.37 -14.04 8.39
C GLN A 73 6.73 -15.18 7.60
N GLY A 74 6.39 -16.30 8.25
CA GLY A 74 5.75 -17.45 7.61
C GLY A 74 4.35 -17.13 7.09
N ASP A 75 3.58 -16.31 7.81
CA ASP A 75 2.20 -15.95 7.45
C ASP A 75 2.13 -14.61 6.69
N LEU A 76 2.86 -13.60 7.16
CA LEU A 76 2.79 -12.24 6.63
C LEU A 76 3.86 -11.93 5.58
N GLY A 77 4.95 -12.69 5.55
CA GLY A 77 6.07 -12.47 4.63
C GLY A 77 7.05 -11.38 5.06
N TYR A 78 6.82 -10.73 6.21
CA TYR A 78 7.68 -9.70 6.79
C TYR A 78 7.60 -9.75 8.33
N PHE A 79 8.43 -8.94 9.01
CA PHE A 79 8.37 -8.73 10.46
C PHE A 79 8.71 -7.27 10.82
N ILE A 80 7.97 -6.68 11.76
CA ILE A 80 8.14 -5.32 12.25
C ILE A 80 8.38 -5.34 13.77
N GLU A 81 9.60 -4.98 14.18
CA GLU A 81 9.96 -4.87 15.59
C GLU A 81 9.04 -3.89 16.35
N TYR A 82 8.82 -4.11 17.65
CA TYR A 82 7.95 -3.28 18.49
C TYR A 82 8.22 -1.78 18.34
N LYS A 83 9.49 -1.36 18.37
CA LYS A 83 9.89 0.05 18.25
C LYS A 83 9.56 0.68 16.89
N HIS A 84 9.34 -0.15 15.88
CA HIS A 84 9.03 0.24 14.52
C HIS A 84 7.52 0.17 14.21
N LEU A 85 6.70 -0.42 15.10
CA LEU A 85 5.25 -0.40 14.94
C LEU A 85 4.71 1.02 14.88
N TYR A 86 3.71 1.20 14.02
CA TYR A 86 2.98 2.44 13.86
C TYR A 86 2.32 2.90 15.19
N SER A 87 1.76 1.96 15.95
CA SER A 87 1.19 2.23 17.28
C SER A 87 2.25 2.75 18.26
N THR A 88 3.45 2.17 18.23
CA THR A 88 4.60 2.62 19.03
C THR A 88 5.06 4.01 18.63
N TRP A 89 5.14 4.32 17.34
CA TRP A 89 5.46 5.69 16.89
C TRP A 89 4.47 6.74 17.39
N LEU A 90 3.16 6.42 17.39
CA LEU A 90 2.15 7.31 17.94
C LEU A 90 2.30 7.48 19.45
N ALA A 91 2.64 6.41 20.17
CA ALA A 91 2.84 6.44 21.62
C ALA A 91 4.10 7.23 22.02
N SER A 92 5.19 7.13 21.24
CA SER A 92 6.45 7.83 21.47
C SER A 92 6.32 9.36 21.41
N GLY A 93 5.27 9.89 20.75
CA GLY A 93 4.89 11.30 20.85
C GLY A 93 6.02 12.29 20.56
N ALA A 94 6.57 12.91 21.60
CA ALA A 94 7.64 13.91 21.50
C ALA A 94 9.04 13.32 21.26
N ASP A 95 9.24 12.03 21.51
CA ASP A 95 10.53 11.35 21.32
C ASP A 95 10.69 10.78 19.90
N PHE A 96 9.58 10.62 19.17
CA PHE A 96 9.57 10.11 17.80
C PHE A 96 10.25 11.07 16.80
N ASN A 97 11.16 10.60 15.97
CA ASN A 97 11.89 11.41 15.00
C ASN A 97 11.95 10.74 13.62
N VAL A 98 12.34 11.51 12.59
CA VAL A 98 12.48 11.00 11.22
C VAL A 98 13.52 9.86 11.08
N GLY A 99 14.49 9.79 11.99
CA GLY A 99 15.44 8.68 12.07
C GLY A 99 14.74 7.35 12.35
N ASP A 100 13.77 7.33 13.27
CA ASP A 100 13.00 6.13 13.61
C ASP A 100 12.28 5.54 12.39
N VAL A 101 11.80 6.40 11.48
CA VAL A 101 11.20 5.97 10.21
C VAL A 101 12.25 5.37 9.29
N ARG A 102 13.42 6.02 9.13
CA ARG A 102 14.49 5.51 8.27
C ARG A 102 14.99 4.15 8.74
N ASP A 103 15.14 4.01 10.06
CA ASP A 103 15.56 2.77 10.70
C ASP A 103 14.52 1.66 10.48
N ALA A 104 13.24 1.98 10.67
CA ALA A 104 12.16 1.04 10.44
C ALA A 104 12.02 0.58 8.99
N LEU A 105 12.15 1.48 8.01
CA LEU A 105 12.10 1.12 6.59
C LEU A 105 13.28 0.21 6.22
N SER A 106 14.46 0.48 6.80
CA SER A 106 15.66 -0.34 6.59
C SER A 106 15.55 -1.70 7.29
N ALA A 107 14.97 -1.74 8.49
CA ALA A 107 14.67 -2.96 9.23
C ALA A 107 13.63 -3.81 8.49
N PHE A 108 12.56 -3.18 8.00
CA PHE A 108 11.55 -3.84 7.19
C PHE A 108 12.17 -4.56 6.00
N GLU A 109 12.98 -3.88 5.17
CA GLU A 109 13.62 -4.48 3.99
C GLU A 109 14.51 -5.70 4.34
N ARG A 110 15.20 -5.64 5.49
CA ARG A 110 16.02 -6.76 5.99
C ARG A 110 15.17 -7.93 6.50
N ASN A 111 14.00 -7.65 7.07
CA ASN A 111 13.09 -8.62 7.67
C ASN A 111 12.00 -9.10 6.71
N ILE A 112 12.16 -8.91 5.40
CA ILE A 112 11.31 -9.55 4.40
C ILE A 112 11.72 -11.02 4.27
N SER A 113 10.74 -11.92 4.34
CA SER A 113 10.94 -13.34 4.08
C SER A 113 11.46 -13.56 2.66
N PRO A 114 12.44 -14.46 2.43
CA PRO A 114 12.99 -14.72 1.10
C PRO A 114 11.91 -15.05 0.04
N THR A 115 10.83 -15.72 0.44
CA THR A 115 9.72 -16.10 -0.44
C THR A 115 8.84 -14.92 -0.86
N HIS A 116 8.82 -13.84 -0.07
CA HIS A 116 7.98 -12.66 -0.29
C HIS A 116 8.79 -11.46 -0.81
N LYS A 117 10.08 -11.63 -1.07
CA LYS A 117 10.96 -10.56 -1.57
C LYS A 117 10.52 -9.98 -2.91
N ALA A 118 9.90 -10.79 -3.77
CA ALA A 118 9.33 -10.31 -5.03
C ALA A 118 8.10 -9.39 -4.84
N LEU A 119 7.40 -9.51 -3.71
CA LEU A 119 6.20 -8.72 -3.40
C LEU A 119 6.54 -7.43 -2.65
N PHE A 120 7.39 -7.53 -1.62
CA PHE A 120 7.68 -6.40 -0.73
C PHE A 120 9.03 -5.72 -0.98
N GLY A 121 9.96 -6.36 -1.67
CA GLY A 121 11.31 -5.84 -1.86
C GLY A 121 11.32 -4.47 -2.54
N GLY A 122 11.88 -3.47 -1.86
CA GLY A 122 11.96 -2.10 -2.37
C GLY A 122 10.64 -1.34 -2.42
N ILE A 123 9.57 -1.84 -1.80
CA ILE A 123 8.24 -1.20 -1.80
C ILE A 123 8.27 0.19 -1.17
N PHE A 124 9.18 0.42 -0.23
CA PHE A 124 9.37 1.71 0.46
C PHE A 124 10.52 2.55 -0.09
N ASN A 125 11.18 2.17 -1.18
CA ASN A 125 12.31 2.92 -1.74
C ASN A 125 11.93 4.38 -2.03
N THR A 126 10.79 4.60 -2.66
CA THR A 126 10.31 5.95 -2.99
C THR A 126 10.06 6.77 -1.72
N LEU A 127 9.41 6.17 -0.71
CA LEU A 127 9.18 6.81 0.58
C LEU A 127 10.51 7.17 1.23
N GLN A 128 11.44 6.23 1.33
CA GLN A 128 12.76 6.41 1.94
C GLN A 128 13.55 7.55 1.29
N THR A 129 13.59 7.59 -0.05
CA THR A 129 14.29 8.64 -0.79
C THR A 129 13.67 10.02 -0.63
N GLY A 130 12.35 10.11 -0.46
CA GLY A 130 11.67 11.39 -0.39
C GLY A 130 11.36 11.87 1.03
N LEU A 131 11.71 11.12 2.09
CA LEU A 131 11.67 11.61 3.47
C LEU A 131 12.46 12.94 3.63
N SER A 132 13.53 13.14 2.85
CA SER A 132 14.28 14.40 2.83
C SER A 132 13.47 15.59 2.34
N ASN A 133 12.44 15.37 1.52
CA ASN A 133 11.68 16.43 0.88
C ASN A 133 10.47 16.86 1.73
N LEU A 134 10.20 16.17 2.85
CA LEU A 134 9.16 16.52 3.81
C LEU A 134 9.49 17.76 4.66
N GLY A 135 10.71 18.29 4.57
CA GLY A 135 11.15 19.48 5.29
C GLY A 135 12.64 19.75 5.09
N ARG A 136 13.07 20.99 5.36
CA ARG A 136 14.45 21.44 5.10
C ARG A 136 15.47 20.88 6.08
N ASN A 137 15.00 20.40 7.24
CA ASN A 137 15.81 19.84 8.30
C ASN A 137 15.04 18.71 9.03
N ALA A 138 15.73 17.96 9.88
CA ALA A 138 15.16 16.82 10.60
C ALA A 138 13.96 17.20 11.49
N THR A 139 13.94 18.40 12.06
CA THR A 139 12.83 18.89 12.90
C THR A 139 11.57 19.12 12.08
N GLU A 140 11.69 19.80 10.93
CA GLU A 140 10.58 20.02 10.00
C GLU A 140 10.05 18.69 9.44
N GLN A 141 10.95 17.79 9.03
CA GLN A 141 10.59 16.44 8.55
C GLN A 141 9.82 15.67 9.63
N THR A 142 10.35 15.63 10.86
CA THR A 142 9.72 14.95 12.00
C THR A 142 8.33 15.53 12.27
N LYS A 143 8.18 16.86 12.23
CA LYS A 143 6.89 17.52 12.44
C LYS A 143 5.89 17.11 11.35
N ALA A 144 6.27 17.17 10.08
CA ALA A 144 5.42 16.80 8.96
C ALA A 144 4.98 15.33 9.04
N ILE A 145 5.90 14.42 9.39
CA ILE A 145 5.58 13.00 9.58
C ILE A 145 4.62 12.82 10.74
N ARG A 146 4.84 13.44 11.91
CA ARG A 146 3.91 13.35 13.06
C ARG A 146 2.51 13.83 12.71
N GLU A 147 2.39 14.91 11.94
CA GLU A 147 1.10 15.42 11.46
C GLU A 147 0.42 14.39 10.54
N LEU A 148 1.19 13.77 9.64
CA LEU A 148 0.71 12.72 8.75
C LEU A 148 0.26 11.47 9.52
N LEU A 149 1.05 10.97 10.47
CA LEU A 149 0.68 9.83 11.33
C LEU A 149 -0.64 10.14 12.05
N LYS A 150 -0.77 11.32 12.67
CA LYS A 150 -2.04 11.71 13.32
C LYS A 150 -3.22 11.75 12.34
N LEU A 151 -2.99 12.16 11.09
CA LEU A 151 -4.02 12.25 10.07
C LEU A 151 -4.56 10.88 9.65
N ILE A 152 -3.67 9.91 9.46
CA ILE A 152 -4.04 8.56 8.96
C ILE A 152 -4.40 7.59 10.10
N ARG A 153 -4.24 7.99 11.36
CA ARG A 153 -4.56 7.18 12.55
C ARG A 153 -5.97 6.63 12.52
N ASP A 154 -6.95 7.46 12.15
CA ASP A 154 -8.37 7.10 12.22
C ASP A 154 -8.83 6.21 11.04
N ILE A 155 -7.92 5.79 10.15
CA ILE A 155 -8.21 4.85 9.07
C ILE A 155 -8.31 3.42 9.65
N PRO A 156 -9.48 2.76 9.56
CA PRO A 156 -9.64 1.39 10.00
C PRO A 156 -8.85 0.44 9.06
N MET A 157 -8.07 -0.47 9.64
CA MET A 157 -7.21 -1.42 8.91
C MET A 157 -7.63 -2.88 9.11
N ASP A 158 -8.73 -3.11 9.83
CA ASP A 158 -9.16 -4.43 10.26
C ASP A 158 -10.57 -4.77 9.78
N GLY A 159 -10.76 -6.07 9.51
CA GLY A 159 -12.05 -6.61 9.08
C GLY A 159 -12.51 -6.15 7.70
N ARG A 160 -13.58 -6.78 7.21
CA ARG A 160 -14.10 -6.54 5.85
C ARG A 160 -14.51 -5.08 5.62
N GLN A 161 -15.13 -4.45 6.61
CA GLN A 161 -15.54 -3.04 6.53
C GLN A 161 -14.32 -2.11 6.57
N GLY A 162 -13.31 -2.40 7.39
CA GLY A 162 -12.07 -1.62 7.41
C GLY A 162 -11.35 -1.66 6.07
N TYR A 163 -11.24 -2.85 5.45
CA TYR A 163 -10.64 -2.98 4.12
C TYR A 163 -11.40 -2.26 3.01
N ASP A 164 -12.74 -2.22 3.03
CA ASP A 164 -13.53 -1.39 2.10
C ASP A 164 -13.24 0.12 2.30
N VAL A 165 -13.17 0.58 3.55
CA VAL A 165 -12.87 1.98 3.86
C VAL A 165 -11.44 2.34 3.44
N LEU A 166 -10.45 1.49 3.74
CA LEU A 166 -9.07 1.66 3.34
C LEU A 166 -8.92 1.72 1.82
N GLY A 167 -9.49 0.73 1.11
CA GLY A 167 -9.46 0.68 -0.35
C GLY A 167 -10.07 1.92 -0.97
N PHE A 168 -11.23 2.35 -0.45
CA PHE A 168 -11.88 3.58 -0.89
C PHE A 168 -11.00 4.82 -0.67
N ILE A 169 -10.38 4.98 0.50
CA ILE A 169 -9.49 6.11 0.78
C ILE A 169 -8.27 6.09 -0.14
N TYR A 170 -7.68 4.93 -0.35
CA TYR A 170 -6.50 4.75 -1.20
C TYR A 170 -6.82 5.12 -2.67
N GLU A 171 -7.93 4.62 -3.21
CA GLU A 171 -8.42 4.97 -4.55
C GLU A 171 -8.76 6.45 -4.66
N TYR A 172 -9.45 7.02 -3.66
CA TYR A 172 -9.82 8.42 -3.64
C TYR A 172 -8.58 9.34 -3.69
N LEU A 173 -7.54 9.01 -2.92
CA LEU A 173 -6.29 9.75 -2.95
C LEU A 173 -5.61 9.65 -4.32
N ILE A 174 -5.45 8.45 -4.87
CA ILE A 174 -4.86 8.24 -6.21
C ILE A 174 -5.62 9.04 -7.27
N SER A 175 -6.96 9.00 -7.23
CA SER A 175 -7.83 9.73 -8.16
C SER A 175 -7.58 11.24 -8.09
N ASN A 176 -7.50 11.81 -6.88
CA ASN A 176 -7.25 13.24 -6.69
C ASN A 176 -5.84 13.65 -7.12
N PHE A 177 -4.82 12.82 -6.84
CA PHE A 177 -3.46 13.10 -7.30
C PHE A 177 -3.36 13.04 -8.83
N ALA A 178 -4.01 12.07 -9.48
CA ALA A 178 -4.05 11.97 -10.93
C ALA A 178 -4.73 13.20 -11.57
N ALA A 179 -5.88 13.65 -11.03
CA ALA A 179 -6.59 14.83 -11.50
C ALA A 179 -5.74 16.12 -11.38
N ASN A 180 -4.93 16.23 -10.32
CA ASN A 180 -4.08 17.40 -10.08
C ASN A 180 -2.74 17.40 -10.83
N ALA A 181 -2.31 16.26 -11.39
CA ALA A 181 -1.02 16.13 -12.06
C ALA A 181 -0.99 16.68 -13.50
N GLY A 182 -2.14 17.10 -14.07
CA GLY A 182 -2.23 17.76 -15.37
C GLY A 182 -1.87 16.91 -16.61
N LYS A 183 -1.38 15.67 -16.44
CA LYS A 183 -1.12 14.71 -17.52
C LYS A 183 -2.41 14.00 -17.92
N LYS A 184 -2.57 13.59 -19.19
CA LYS A 184 -3.75 12.86 -19.70
C LYS A 184 -4.02 11.62 -18.81
N ALA A 185 -5.00 11.73 -17.92
CA ALA A 185 -5.15 10.89 -16.73
C ALA A 185 -5.44 9.39 -16.99
N GLY A 186 -5.86 9.04 -18.21
CA GLY A 186 -6.29 7.68 -18.56
C GLY A 186 -5.19 6.62 -18.47
N GLU A 187 -3.91 7.00 -18.57
CA GLU A 187 -2.77 6.08 -18.47
C GLU A 187 -2.42 5.68 -17.03
N PHE A 188 -2.85 6.48 -16.04
CA PHE A 188 -2.45 6.31 -14.64
C PHE A 188 -3.59 5.82 -13.74
N TYR A 189 -4.83 6.23 -14.03
CA TYR A 189 -5.99 5.89 -13.24
C TYR A 189 -7.26 5.82 -14.10
N THR A 190 -8.00 4.72 -13.95
CA THR A 190 -9.34 4.57 -14.52
C THR A 190 -10.35 5.18 -13.55
N PRO A 191 -11.15 6.21 -13.94
CA PRO A 191 -12.19 6.77 -13.09
C PRO A 191 -13.11 5.70 -12.50
N HIS A 192 -13.46 5.84 -11.21
CA HIS A 192 -14.15 4.81 -10.45
C HIS A 192 -15.47 4.35 -11.11
N GLU A 193 -16.29 5.27 -11.62
CA GLU A 193 -17.56 4.93 -12.29
C GLU A 193 -17.35 4.11 -13.57
N VAL A 194 -16.33 4.45 -14.36
CA VAL A 194 -15.93 3.71 -15.56
C VAL A 194 -15.41 2.33 -15.17
N SER A 195 -14.58 2.27 -14.14
CA SER A 195 -14.03 1.03 -13.58
C SER A 195 -15.14 0.08 -13.12
N LEU A 196 -16.14 0.58 -12.38
CA LEU A 196 -17.30 -0.19 -11.95
C LEU A 196 -18.13 -0.70 -13.12
N LEU A 197 -18.40 0.14 -14.13
CA LEU A 197 -19.14 -0.24 -15.32
C LEU A 197 -18.43 -1.38 -16.07
N MET A 198 -17.14 -1.20 -16.36
CA MET A 198 -16.32 -2.21 -17.03
C MET A 198 -16.27 -3.52 -16.22
N SER A 199 -16.06 -3.43 -14.91
CA SER A 199 -16.00 -4.58 -14.00
C SER A 199 -17.30 -5.38 -14.00
N ARG A 200 -18.46 -4.71 -14.00
CA ARG A 200 -19.78 -5.37 -14.06
C ARG A 200 -20.04 -6.06 -15.39
N ILE A 201 -19.59 -5.47 -16.50
CA ILE A 201 -19.67 -6.06 -17.85
C ILE A 201 -18.78 -7.31 -17.92
N ILE A 202 -17.51 -7.19 -17.51
CA ILE A 202 -16.55 -8.29 -17.52
C ILE A 202 -17.02 -9.43 -16.61
N ALA A 203 -17.44 -9.14 -15.39
CA ALA A 203 -17.96 -10.14 -14.46
C ALA A 203 -19.21 -10.86 -15.00
N LYS A 204 -20.03 -10.21 -15.83
CA LYS A 204 -21.17 -10.87 -16.50
C LYS A 204 -20.69 -11.82 -17.59
N HIS A 205 -19.69 -11.41 -18.38
CA HIS A 205 -19.12 -12.22 -19.45
C HIS A 205 -18.36 -13.46 -18.93
N LEU A 206 -17.73 -13.34 -17.76
CA LEU A 206 -16.96 -14.41 -17.13
C LEU A 206 -17.83 -15.37 -16.29
N ALA A 207 -19.15 -15.16 -16.23
CA ALA A 207 -20.05 -16.01 -15.46
C ALA A 207 -19.97 -17.48 -15.92
N GLY A 208 -19.85 -18.40 -14.95
CA GLY A 208 -19.76 -19.85 -15.21
C GLY A 208 -18.38 -20.36 -15.61
N ARG A 209 -17.35 -19.51 -15.73
CA ARG A 209 -15.98 -19.96 -15.95
C ARG A 209 -15.34 -20.45 -14.65
N SER A 210 -14.61 -21.56 -14.73
CA SER A 210 -13.91 -22.18 -13.60
C SER A 210 -12.54 -21.55 -13.31
N GLU A 211 -11.88 -21.03 -14.33
CA GLU A 211 -10.60 -20.32 -14.22
C GLU A 211 -10.71 -18.95 -14.89
N ILE A 212 -10.24 -17.91 -14.20
CA ILE A 212 -10.29 -16.53 -14.69
C ILE A 212 -8.88 -15.96 -14.70
N GLN A 213 -8.47 -15.51 -15.88
CA GLN A 213 -7.18 -14.84 -16.10
C GLN A 213 -7.46 -13.46 -16.69
N ILE A 214 -6.96 -12.41 -16.04
CA ILE A 214 -7.17 -11.02 -16.45
C ILE A 214 -5.82 -10.39 -16.74
N TYR A 215 -5.64 -9.93 -17.99
CA TYR A 215 -4.45 -9.21 -18.43
C TYR A 215 -4.82 -7.76 -18.72
N ASP A 216 -4.07 -6.82 -18.15
CA ASP A 216 -4.17 -5.39 -18.46
C ASP A 216 -2.79 -4.87 -18.89
N PRO A 217 -2.59 -4.56 -20.19
CA PRO A 217 -1.30 -4.13 -20.72
C PRO A 217 -0.86 -2.73 -20.24
N THR A 218 -1.78 -1.96 -19.66
CA THR A 218 -1.57 -0.57 -19.22
C THR A 218 -2.27 -0.33 -17.88
N SER A 219 -2.01 -1.20 -16.91
CA SER A 219 -2.80 -1.30 -15.68
C SER A 219 -2.74 -0.08 -14.77
N GLY A 220 -1.82 0.86 -15.01
CA GLY A 220 -1.74 2.12 -14.29
C GLY A 220 -1.58 1.92 -12.77
N SER A 221 -2.62 2.22 -12.01
CA SER A 221 -2.72 2.04 -10.55
C SER A 221 -3.29 0.67 -10.12
N GLY A 222 -3.76 -0.15 -11.06
CA GLY A 222 -4.36 -1.46 -10.80
C GLY A 222 -5.81 -1.41 -10.30
N SER A 223 -6.39 -0.22 -10.10
CA SER A 223 -7.75 -0.05 -9.57
C SER A 223 -8.82 -0.75 -10.40
N LEU A 224 -8.67 -0.76 -11.73
CA LEU A 224 -9.55 -1.53 -12.63
C LEU A 224 -9.50 -3.03 -12.36
N LEU A 225 -8.31 -3.61 -12.23
CA LEU A 225 -8.15 -5.04 -11.96
C LEU A 225 -8.77 -5.43 -10.62
N LEU A 226 -8.58 -4.60 -9.59
CA LEU A 226 -9.18 -4.82 -8.27
C LEU A 226 -10.70 -4.79 -8.31
N ASN A 227 -11.30 -3.81 -9.01
CA ASN A 227 -12.74 -3.73 -9.17
C ASN A 227 -13.31 -4.89 -9.98
N ILE A 228 -12.60 -5.39 -11.01
CA ILE A 228 -13.01 -6.61 -11.72
C ILE A 228 -13.01 -7.80 -10.76
N GLY A 229 -11.96 -7.93 -9.95
CA GLY A 229 -11.84 -8.95 -8.91
C GLY A 229 -13.03 -8.99 -7.97
N GLN A 230 -13.38 -7.84 -7.39
CA GLN A 230 -14.53 -7.71 -6.51
C GLN A 230 -15.84 -8.05 -7.23
N ALA A 231 -16.05 -7.54 -8.44
CA ALA A 231 -17.27 -7.79 -9.21
C ALA A 231 -17.44 -9.28 -9.59
N VAL A 232 -16.34 -9.97 -9.87
CA VAL A 232 -16.32 -11.40 -10.17
C VAL A 232 -16.57 -12.22 -8.89
N ALA A 233 -15.89 -11.90 -7.79
CA ALA A 233 -16.06 -12.57 -6.50
C ALA A 233 -17.51 -12.48 -5.99
N HIS A 234 -18.16 -11.32 -6.13
CA HIS A 234 -19.57 -11.14 -5.79
C HIS A 234 -20.53 -12.05 -6.58
N ARG A 235 -20.14 -12.51 -7.77
CA ARG A 235 -20.98 -13.38 -8.62
C ARG A 235 -20.62 -14.85 -8.51
N LEU A 236 -19.33 -15.19 -8.37
CA LEU A 236 -18.83 -16.57 -8.43
C LEU A 236 -18.49 -17.15 -7.06
N GLY A 237 -18.49 -16.35 -6.00
CA GLY A 237 -18.34 -16.80 -4.62
C GLY A 237 -16.90 -17.11 -4.17
N ASP A 238 -15.93 -17.18 -5.10
CA ASP A 238 -14.54 -17.50 -4.80
C ASP A 238 -13.56 -16.49 -5.44
N PRO A 239 -13.00 -15.54 -4.68
CA PRO A 239 -12.04 -14.55 -5.17
C PRO A 239 -10.66 -15.13 -5.52
N ASP A 240 -10.28 -16.30 -4.99
CA ASP A 240 -8.92 -16.85 -5.15
C ASP A 240 -8.71 -17.54 -6.51
N ARG A 241 -9.76 -17.63 -7.34
CA ARG A 241 -9.71 -18.22 -8.69
C ARG A 241 -9.30 -17.25 -9.79
N ILE A 242 -8.95 -16.02 -9.43
CA ILE A 242 -8.63 -14.95 -10.37
C ILE A 242 -7.11 -14.73 -10.39
N LYS A 243 -6.50 -14.96 -11.55
CA LYS A 243 -5.09 -14.65 -11.81
C LYS A 243 -4.97 -13.32 -12.54
N TYR A 244 -4.18 -12.39 -11.99
CA TYR A 244 -3.95 -11.08 -12.58
C TYR A 244 -2.57 -11.00 -13.24
N TYR A 245 -2.51 -10.41 -14.42
CA TYR A 245 -1.28 -10.14 -15.17
C TYR A 245 -1.21 -8.64 -15.53
N PRO A 246 -0.81 -7.77 -14.59
CA PRO A 246 -0.69 -6.34 -14.84
C PRO A 246 0.60 -6.02 -15.61
N ARG A 247 0.55 -5.09 -16.57
CA ARG A 247 1.73 -4.46 -17.16
C ARG A 247 1.62 -2.94 -17.05
N ARG A 248 2.71 -2.28 -16.63
CA ARG A 248 2.77 -0.83 -16.47
C ARG A 248 3.74 -0.22 -17.49
N PHE A 249 3.25 0.67 -18.35
CA PHE A 249 4.11 1.55 -19.16
C PHE A 249 4.37 2.83 -18.37
N ILE A 250 5.61 3.08 -17.95
CA ILE A 250 6.03 4.40 -17.43
C ILE A 250 6.90 5.05 -18.50
N GLY A 251 6.32 5.98 -19.26
CA GLY A 251 6.97 6.68 -20.38
C GLY A 251 8.02 7.72 -19.99
N GLU A 252 8.20 8.01 -18.69
CA GLU A 252 9.23 8.92 -18.18
C GLU A 252 10.12 8.24 -17.12
N CYS A 253 10.80 7.16 -17.48
CA CYS A 253 12.03 6.75 -16.78
C CYS A 253 12.88 5.85 -17.67
N ARG A 254 13.75 6.47 -18.50
CA ARG A 254 14.73 5.78 -19.36
C ARG A 254 15.83 5.10 -18.53
N ARG A 255 15.57 4.04 -17.73
CA ARG A 255 16.65 3.14 -17.25
C ARG A 255 16.30 1.85 -16.49
N CYS A 256 15.12 1.25 -16.64
CA CYS A 256 14.86 -0.08 -16.02
C CYS A 256 14.45 -1.18 -17.00
N GLY A 257 14.71 -1.01 -18.29
CA GLY A 257 14.57 -2.07 -19.29
C GLY A 257 15.80 -2.98 -19.33
N ARG A 258 15.97 -3.88 -18.36
CA ARG A 258 16.66 -5.16 -18.60
C ARG A 258 16.00 -6.29 -17.83
N ARG A 259 15.58 -7.29 -18.62
CA ARG A 259 15.13 -8.65 -18.25
C ARG A 259 13.67 -8.80 -17.79
N VAL A 260 12.74 -8.64 -18.72
CA VAL A 260 11.64 -9.61 -18.92
C VAL A 260 11.37 -9.68 -20.42
N GLY A 261 12.05 -10.59 -21.11
CA GLY A 261 11.97 -10.71 -22.56
C GLY A 261 12.93 -11.77 -23.05
N GLU A 262 12.75 -13.01 -22.59
CA GLU A 262 13.29 -14.21 -23.22
C GLU A 262 12.53 -15.41 -22.65
N SER A 263 11.47 -15.79 -23.36
CA SER A 263 10.88 -17.15 -23.45
C SER A 263 9.40 -17.04 -23.85
N ALA A 264 9.16 -16.61 -25.08
CA ALA A 264 7.97 -17.06 -25.81
C ALA A 264 8.51 -18.05 -26.86
N PRO A 265 8.12 -19.34 -26.85
CA PRO A 265 8.50 -20.24 -27.93
C PRO A 265 7.73 -19.82 -29.19
N ASP A 266 8.49 -19.61 -30.27
CA ASP A 266 7.99 -19.42 -31.62
C ASP A 266 7.12 -20.61 -32.02
N LEU A 267 5.82 -20.37 -32.22
CA LEU A 267 4.98 -21.24 -33.05
C LEU A 267 5.00 -20.68 -34.47
N ALA A 268 6.01 -21.11 -35.21
CA ALA A 268 6.03 -21.10 -36.67
C ALA A 268 6.53 -22.48 -37.13
N GLY A 269 5.61 -23.26 -37.72
CA GLY A 269 5.81 -24.62 -38.20
C GLY A 269 4.46 -25.26 -38.47
#